data_AF-A0A9E3XBW6-F1
#
_entry.id   AF-A0A9E3XBW6-F1
#
_cell.length_a   1.000
_cell.length_b   1.000
_cell.length_c   1.000
_cell.angle_alpha   90.00
_cell.angle_beta   90.00
_cell.angle_gamma   90.00
#
_symmetry.space_group_name_H-M   'P 1'
#
loop_
_entity.id
_entity.type
_entity.pdbx_description
1 polymer ?
#
loop_
_entity_poly.entity_id
_entity_poly.type
_entity_poly.pdbx_seq_one_letter_code
_entity_poly.pdbx_strand_id
1 'polypeptide(L)'
;HNPYGLAVRSRLVFVCDGRAGLKILDTTQLDAITEIGHIENIYPYDVILRDELLFVTAQTGLYIYDISDPATPRLLSMIAGSTAF
;
A
#
# COMPACT_ATOMS: atom_id res chain seq x y z
N HIS A 1 12.71 13.84 7.57
CA HIS A 1 11.64 12.81 7.52
C HIS A 1 10.93 12.97 6.19
N ASN A 2 10.87 11.91 5.38
CA ASN A 2 10.26 11.93 4.05
C ASN A 2 8.92 11.20 4.17
N PRO A 3 7.81 11.89 4.53
CA PRO A 3 6.52 11.23 4.52
C PRO A 3 6.27 10.75 3.09
N TYR A 4 6.05 9.44 2.92
CA TYR A 4 5.68 8.87 1.64
C TYR A 4 4.18 9.11 1.42
N GLY A 5 3.35 8.08 1.50
CA GLY A 5 1.91 8.23 1.38
C GLY A 5 1.16 7.30 2.31
N LEU A 6 -0.09 7.66 2.55
CA LEU A 6 -1.05 6.81 3.22
C LEU A 6 -2.44 7.02 2.62
N ALA A 7 -3.27 5.99 2.71
CA ALA A 7 -4.67 6.07 2.35
C ALA A 7 -5.53 5.43 3.43
N VAL A 8 -6.80 5.83 3.49
CA VAL A 8 -7.75 5.33 4.50
C VAL A 8 -9.00 4.82 3.80
N ARG A 9 -9.45 3.62 4.19
CA ARG A 9 -10.74 3.03 3.80
C ARG A 9 -11.48 2.56 5.03
N SER A 10 -12.52 3.29 5.44
CA SER A 10 -13.28 2.99 6.66
C SER A 10 -12.37 2.93 7.89
N ARG A 11 -12.03 1.72 8.37
CA ARG A 11 -11.13 1.49 9.51
C ARG A 11 -9.78 0.90 9.11
N LEU A 12 -9.49 0.83 7.82
CA LEU A 12 -8.21 0.36 7.33
C LEU A 12 -7.33 1.55 6.95
N VAL A 13 -6.07 1.51 7.38
CA VAL A 13 -5.05 2.48 7.01
C VAL A 13 -3.94 1.77 6.25
N PHE A 14 -3.65 2.25 5.05
CA PHE A 14 -2.61 1.74 4.16
C PHE A 14 -1.42 2.69 4.28
N VAL A 15 -0.26 2.20 4.73
CA VAL A 15 0.91 3.04 5.05
C VAL A 15 2.10 2.62 4.21
N CYS A 16 2.63 3.53 3.40
CA CYS A 16 3.90 3.34 2.71
C CYS A 16 5.07 3.52 3.70
N ASP A 17 5.65 2.41 4.16
CA ASP A 17 6.69 2.34 5.18
C ASP A 17 8.09 2.15 4.57
N GLY A 18 8.34 2.83 3.45
CA GLY A 18 9.63 2.80 2.78
C GLY A 18 10.14 1.38 2.50
N ARG A 19 11.33 1.04 3.03
CA ARG A 19 11.98 -0.26 2.74
C ARG A 19 11.22 -1.44 3.35
N ALA A 20 10.40 -1.16 4.37
CA ALA A 20 9.53 -2.18 4.92
C ALA A 20 8.37 -2.50 3.98
N GLY A 21 8.07 -1.70 2.95
CA GLY A 21 6.97 -1.95 2.03
C GLY A 21 5.70 -1.19 2.41
N LEU A 22 4.53 -1.79 2.17
CA LEU A 22 3.22 -1.18 2.47
C LEU A 22 2.47 -2.00 3.51
N LYS A 23 2.12 -1.39 4.64
CA LYS A 23 1.37 -2.01 5.73
C LYS A 23 -0.10 -1.68 5.65
N ILE A 24 -0.95 -2.62 6.06
CA ILE A 24 -2.40 -2.47 6.14
C ILE A 24 -2.79 -2.67 7.60
N LEU A 25 -3.28 -1.60 8.21
CA LEU A 25 -3.59 -1.56 9.63
C LEU A 25 -5.10 -1.51 9.85
N ASP A 26 -5.63 -2.34 10.74
CA ASP A 26 -6.98 -2.21 11.26
C ASP A 26 -6.96 -1.25 12.47
N THR A 27 -7.77 -0.20 12.36
CA THR A 27 -7.94 0.87 13.35
C THR A 27 -9.32 0.79 14.03
N THR A 28 -9.92 -0.40 14.07
CA THR A 28 -11.17 -0.66 14.79
C THR A 28 -11.10 -0.33 16.27
N GLN A 29 -9.99 -0.66 16.93
CA GLN A 29 -9.68 -0.27 18.30
C GLN A 29 -8.49 0.70 18.26
N LEU A 30 -8.73 1.99 18.52
CA LEU A 30 -7.71 3.04 18.36
C LEU A 30 -6.59 2.97 19.40
N ASP A 31 -6.83 2.31 20.52
CA ASP A 31 -5.84 2.00 21.56
C ASP A 31 -5.08 0.69 21.31
N ALA A 32 -5.50 -0.09 20.30
CA ALA A 32 -4.93 -1.38 19.94
C ALA A 32 -4.97 -1.61 18.40
N ILE A 33 -4.23 -0.78 17.66
CA ILE A 33 -4.09 -0.90 16.20
C ILE A 33 -3.34 -2.21 15.86
N THR A 34 -3.88 -2.97 14.91
CA THR A 34 -3.27 -4.23 14.46
C THR A 34 -2.87 -4.16 13.00
N GLU A 35 -1.72 -4.74 12.66
CA GLU A 35 -1.35 -4.97 11.26
C GLU A 35 -2.04 -6.24 10.77
N ILE A 36 -2.87 -6.12 9.73
CA ILE A 36 -3.65 -7.24 9.18
C ILE A 36 -3.10 -7.73 7.83
N GLY A 37 -2.30 -6.92 7.16
CA GLY A 37 -1.72 -7.25 5.85
C GLY A 37 -0.46 -6.45 5.59
N HIS A 38 0.43 -7.03 4.77
CA HIS A 38 1.74 -6.45 4.49
C HIS A 38 2.18 -6.81 3.06
N ILE A 39 2.47 -5.79 2.26
CA ILE A 39 3.05 -5.94 0.93
C ILE A 39 4.55 -5.65 1.04
N GLU A 40 5.35 -6.70 0.98
CA GLU A 40 6.80 -6.65 1.05
C GLU A 40 7.46 -6.47 -0.33
N ASN A 41 8.78 -6.30 -0.34
CA ASN A 41 9.62 -6.28 -1.55
C ASN A 41 9.28 -5.18 -2.57
N ILE A 42 8.65 -4.09 -2.11
CA ILE A 42 8.44 -2.86 -2.85
C ILE A 42 8.96 -1.68 -2.02
N TYR A 43 9.28 -0.57 -2.68
CA TYR A 43 9.70 0.66 -2.00
C TYR A 43 8.67 1.77 -2.32
N PRO A 44 7.51 1.77 -1.65
CA PRO A 44 6.37 2.59 -2.03
C PRO A 44 6.55 4.05 -1.61
N TYR A 45 6.03 4.95 -2.45
CA TYR A 45 6.09 6.39 -2.31
C TYR A 45 4.74 7.01 -2.01
N ASP A 46 3.68 6.52 -2.66
CA ASP A 46 2.32 7.00 -2.42
C ASP A 46 1.31 5.91 -2.74
N VAL A 47 0.12 6.02 -2.15
CA VAL A 47 -0.95 5.06 -2.30
C VAL A 47 -2.31 5.76 -2.42
N ILE A 48 -3.11 5.32 -3.38
CA ILE A 48 -4.52 5.73 -3.50
C ILE A 48 -5.43 4.51 -3.67
N LEU A 49 -6.68 4.68 -3.27
CA LEU A 49 -7.72 3.64 -3.31
C LEU A 49 -8.78 3.97 -4.34
N ARG A 50 -9.29 2.94 -5.01
CA ARG A 50 -10.54 3.02 -5.79
C ARG A 50 -11.23 1.66 -5.70
N ASP A 51 -12.40 1.63 -5.07
CA ASP A 51 -13.14 0.38 -4.82
C ASP A 51 -12.26 -0.66 -4.10
N GLU A 52 -12.09 -1.84 -4.70
CA GLU A 52 -11.19 -2.91 -4.23
C GLU A 52 -9.79 -2.86 -4.86
N LEU A 53 -9.40 -1.72 -5.43
CA LEU A 53 -8.08 -1.53 -6.03
C LEU A 53 -7.23 -0.58 -5.19
N LEU A 54 -5.98 -0.99 -4.99
CA LEU A 54 -4.92 -0.20 -4.39
C LEU A 54 -3.89 0.15 -5.46
N PHE A 55 -3.70 1.44 -5.72
CA PHE A 55 -2.69 1.93 -6.65
C PHE A 55 -1.53 2.46 -5.84
N VAL A 56 -0.35 1.87 -6.05
CA VAL A 56 0.85 2.17 -5.26
C VAL A 56 1.94 2.62 -6.20
N THR A 57 2.39 3.86 -6.06
CA THR A 57 3.63 4.30 -6.73
C THR A 57 4.80 3.84 -5.89
N ALA A 58 5.85 3.33 -6.53
CA ALA A 58 7.05 2.84 -5.87
C ALA A 58 8.27 3.14 -6.73
N GLN A 59 9.47 2.90 -6.18
CA GLN A 59 10.75 3.14 -6.86
C GLN A 59 10.84 2.53 -8.27
N THR A 60 10.24 1.36 -8.47
CA THR A 60 10.31 0.57 -9.71
C THR A 60 9.13 0.80 -10.65
N GLY A 61 8.09 1.52 -10.25
CA GLY A 61 6.90 1.77 -11.07
C GLY A 61 5.60 1.89 -10.29
N LEU A 62 4.49 1.75 -11.02
CA LEU A 62 3.14 1.74 -10.47
C LEU A 62 2.65 0.30 -10.32
N TYR A 63 2.22 -0.05 -9.12
CA TYR A 63 1.65 -1.34 -8.77
C TYR A 63 0.14 -1.20 -8.56
N ILE A 64 -0.62 -2.20 -9.00
CA ILE A 64 -2.07 -2.26 -8.84
C ILE A 64 -2.40 -3.57 -8.13
N TYR A 65 -2.93 -3.47 -6.92
CA TYR A 65 -3.35 -4.63 -6.12
C TYR A 65 -4.88 -4.70 -6.02
N ASP A 66 -5.39 -5.93 -6.03
CA ASP A 66 -6.70 -6.29 -5.52
C ASP A 66 -6.63 -6.40 -4.00
N ILE A 67 -7.51 -5.69 -3.31
CA ILE A 67 -7.63 -5.64 -1.84
C ILE A 67 -9.03 -6.01 -1.37
N SER A 68 -9.73 -6.86 -2.14
CA SER A 68 -11.01 -7.47 -1.74
C SER A 68 -10.89 -8.25 -0.43
N ASP A 69 -9.72 -8.87 -0.19
CA ASP A 69 -9.26 -9.31 1.12
C ASP A 69 -8.04 -8.48 1.54
N PRO A 70 -8.19 -7.51 2.46
CA PRO A 70 -7.09 -6.64 2.90
C PRO A 70 -5.98 -7.38 3.65
N ALA A 71 -6.25 -8.57 4.20
CA ALA A 71 -5.22 -9.37 4.85
C ALA A 71 -4.32 -10.08 3.84
N THR A 72 -4.79 -10.26 2.60
CA THR A 72 -4.06 -10.94 1.53
C THR A 72 -4.10 -10.18 0.20
N PRO A 73 -3.49 -8.97 0.11
CA PRO A 73 -3.46 -8.20 -1.13
C PRO A 73 -2.84 -8.98 -2.29
N ARG A 74 -3.48 -8.93 -3.45
CA ARG A 74 -3.03 -9.66 -4.65
C ARG A 74 -2.59 -8.69 -5.73
N LEU A 75 -1.33 -8.80 -6.18
CA LEU A 75 -0.83 -8.02 -7.30
C LEU A 75 -1.60 -8.41 -8.58
N LEU A 76 -2.25 -7.43 -9.21
CA LEU A 76 -2.93 -7.61 -10.49
C LEU A 76 -2.03 -7.18 -11.66
N SER A 77 -1.30 -6.08 -11.49
CA SER A 77 -0.46 -5.52 -12.55
C SER A 77 0.65 -4.64 -11.99
N MET A 78 1.74 -4.53 -12.75
CA MET A 78 2.83 -3.61 -12.51
C MET A 78 3.20 -2.92 -13.82
N ILE A 79 3.20 -1.59 -13.82
CA ILE A 79 3.71 -0.77 -14.91
C ILE A 79 5.07 -0.26 -14.47
N ALA A 80 6.14 -0.75 -15.11
CA ALA A 80 7.49 -0.31 -14.81
C ALA A 80 7.66 1.19 -15.07
N GLY A 81 8.31 1.90 -14.15
CA GLY A 81 8.78 3.25 -14.42
C GLY A 81 9.89 3.21 -15.46
N SER A 82 9.85 4.07 -16.47
CA SER A 82 10.94 4.11 -17.45
C SER A 82 12.18 4.75 -16.81
N THR A 83 13.23 3.95 -16.59
CA THR A 83 14.59 4.46 -16.41
C THR A 83 15.15 4.83 -17.78
N ALA A 84 14.60 5.85 -18.43
CA ALA A 84 15.12 6.40 -19.66
C ALA A 84 15.57 7.83 -19.40
N PHE A 85 16.83 7.98 -19.01
CA PHE A 85 17.61 9.19 -19.15
C PHE A 85 18.93 8.81 -19.82
#